data_AF-A0A939R7P7-F1
#
_entry.id   AF-A0A939R7P7-F1
#
_cell.length_a   1.000
_cell.length_b   1.000
_cell.length_c   1.000
_cell.angle_alpha   90.00
_cell.angle_beta   90.00
_cell.angle_gamma   90.00
#
_symmetry.space_group_name_H-M   'P 1'
#
loop_
_entity.id
_entity.type
_entity.pdbx_description
1 polymer ?
#
loop_
_entity_poly.entity_id
_entity_poly.type
_entity_poly.pdbx_seq_one_letter_code
_entity_poly.pdbx_strand_id
1 'polypeptide(L)' 'MKIKWTNRFSGEQGYVREIKPDHFINTYDKAESENFKSRREAEKAVAQLCDCGEGVNNEFEIVTNKD' A
#
# COMPACT_ATOMS: atom_id res chain seq x y z
N MET A 1 -1.31 -6.54 -9.15
CA MET A 1 -1.23 -6.69 -7.67
C MET A 1 -1.45 -5.33 -7.08
N LYS A 2 -2.08 -5.22 -5.92
CA LYS A 2 -2.35 -3.93 -5.26
C LYS A 2 -1.85 -4.01 -3.81
N ILE A 3 -1.57 -2.86 -3.21
CA ILE A 3 -1.22 -2.79 -1.79
C ILE A 3 -2.42 -2.19 -1.05
N LYS A 4 -2.97 -2.97 -0.12
CA LYS A 4 -3.94 -2.50 0.86
C LYS A 4 -3.17 -2.00 2.08
N TRP A 5 -3.59 -0.88 2.65
CA TRP A 5 -3.07 -0.39 3.92
C TRP A 5 -4.17 -0.43 4.98
N THR A 6 -3.76 -0.64 6.23
CA THR A 6 -4.61 -0.51 7.42
C THR A 6 -3.89 0.33 8.45
N ASN A 7 -4.46 1.44 8.87
CA ASN A 7 -3.90 2.23 9.97
C ASN A 7 -4.08 1.45 11.28
N ARG A 8 -2.99 1.26 12.02
CA ARG A 8 -2.95 0.46 13.24
C ARG A 8 -3.74 1.08 14.40
N PHE A 9 -3.95 2.38 14.39
CA PHE A 9 -4.59 3.12 15.48
C PHE A 9 -6.08 3.37 15.22
N SER A 10 -6.44 3.81 14.01
CA SER A 10 -7.85 4.08 13.66
C SER A 10 -8.57 2.87 13.09
N GLY A 11 -7.84 1.85 12.63
CA GLY A 11 -8.41 0.72 11.87
C GLY A 11 -8.86 1.10 10.46
N GLU A 12 -8.60 2.34 10.03
CA GLU A 12 -8.95 2.81 8.69
C GLU A 12 -8.21 2.00 7.62
N GLN A 13 -8.88 1.73 6.51
CA GLN A 13 -8.32 0.92 5.44
C GLN A 13 -8.49 1.59 4.09
N GLY A 14 -7.57 1.28 3.18
CA GLY A 14 -7.67 1.69 1.79
C GLY A 14 -6.60 1.02 0.94
N TYR A 15 -6.34 1.61 -0.21
CA TYR A 15 -5.30 1.16 -1.13
C TYR A 15 -4.26 2.25 -1.34
N VAL A 16 -3.05 1.83 -1.68
CA VAL A 16 -1.97 2.73 -2.10
C VAL A 16 -2.23 3.14 -3.54
N ARG A 17 -2.44 4.44 -3.78
CA ARG A 17 -2.59 5.05 -5.10
C ARG A 17 -1.24 5.43 -5.71
N GLU A 18 -0.36 6.00 -4.90
CA GLU A 18 0.96 6.45 -5.35
C GLU A 18 1.95 6.38 -4.19
N ILE A 19 3.21 6.06 -4.47
CA ILE A 19 4.30 6.05 -3.48
C ILE A 19 5.20 7.26 -3.76
N LYS A 20 5.39 8.08 -2.73
CA LYS A 20 6.33 9.21 -2.72
C LYS A 20 7.58 8.82 -1.92
N PRO A 21 8.65 9.64 -1.95
CA PRO A 21 9.88 9.32 -1.23
C PRO A 21 9.71 9.18 0.30
N ASP A 22 8.77 9.90 0.89
CA ASP A 22 8.57 10.02 2.34
C ASP A 22 7.18 9.56 2.83
N HIS A 23 6.19 9.44 1.94
CA HIS A 23 4.83 9.03 2.27
C HIS A 23 4.16 8.29 1.10
N PHE A 24 2.91 7.85 1.28
CA PHE A 24 2.07 7.37 0.20
C PHE A 24 0.77 8.16 0.10
N ILE A 25 0.18 8.18 -1.10
CA ILE A 25 -1.16 8.72 -1.33
C ILE A 25 -2.14 7.55 -1.24
N ASN A 26 -3.14 7.67 -0.39
CA ASN A 26 -4.22 6.68 -0.26
C ASN A 26 -5.36 6.92 -1.24
N THR A 27 -6.11 5.87 -1.53
CA THR A 27 -7.45 5.94 -2.15
C THR A 27 -8.32 4.83 -1.55
N TYR A 28 -9.63 5.07 -1.47
CA TYR A 28 -10.60 4.00 -1.14
C TYR A 28 -11.07 3.26 -2.40
N ASP A 29 -10.86 3.84 -3.58
CA ASP A 29 -11.22 3.22 -4.85
C ASP A 29 -10.11 2.27 -5.30
N LYS A 30 -10.42 0.97 -5.32
CA LYS A 30 -9.52 -0.06 -5.83
C LYS A 30 -9.14 0.22 -7.28
N ALA A 31 -9.98 0.82 -8.11
CA ALA A 31 -9.68 1.12 -9.51
C ALA A 31 -8.59 2.18 -9.67
N GLU A 32 -8.54 3.16 -8.78
CA GLU A 32 -7.52 4.23 -8.77
C GLU A 32 -6.19 3.80 -8.15
N SER A 33 -6.14 2.63 -7.51
CA SER A 33 -4.93 2.19 -6.82
C SER A 33 -3.81 1.76 -7.79
N GLU A 34 -2.57 1.94 -7.36
CA GLU A 34 -1.39 1.49 -8.10
C GLU A 34 -1.48 -0.01 -8.40
N ASN A 35 -1.08 -0.41 -9.61
CA ASN A 35 -1.17 -1.79 -10.07
C ASN A 35 0.22 -2.33 -10.42
N PHE A 36 0.80 -3.05 -9.46
CA PHE A 36 2.11 -3.69 -9.60
C PHE A 36 2.03 -4.90 -10.52
N LYS A 37 3.01 -5.05 -11.41
CA LYS A 37 3.05 -6.13 -12.42
C LYS A 37 3.33 -7.49 -11.80
N SER A 38 4.01 -7.51 -10.67
CA SER A 38 4.34 -8.73 -9.94
C SER A 38 4.25 -8.54 -8.43
N ARG A 39 4.16 -9.66 -7.69
CA ARG A 39 4.26 -9.65 -6.23
C ARG A 39 5.57 -9.04 -5.76
N ARG A 40 6.68 -9.36 -6.43
CA ARG A 40 8.02 -8.86 -6.11
C ARG A 40 8.12 -7.33 -6.21
N GLU A 41 7.46 -6.71 -7.18
CA GLU A 41 7.41 -5.25 -7.28
C GLU A 41 6.63 -4.64 -6.12
N ALA A 42 5.48 -5.24 -5.77
CA ALA A 42 4.69 -4.80 -4.62
C ALA A 42 5.46 -4.97 -3.29
N GLU A 43 6.22 -6.05 -3.13
CA GLU A 43 7.08 -6.29 -1.94
C GLU A 43 8.17 -5.23 -1.81
N LYS A 44 8.80 -4.81 -2.91
CA LYS A 44 9.78 -3.71 -2.91
C LYS A 44 9.13 -2.38 -2.50
N ALA A 45 7.93 -2.10 -3.01
CA ALA A 45 7.16 -0.92 -2.65
C ALA A 45 6.79 -0.92 -1.15
N VAL A 46 6.35 -2.06 -0.60
CA VAL A 46 6.09 -2.18 0.84
C VAL A 46 7.37 -1.97 1.65
N ALA A 47 8.50 -2.53 1.23
CA ALA A 47 9.79 -2.33 1.90
C ALA A 47 10.16 -0.84 1.94
N GLN A 48 10.01 -0.11 0.82
CA GLN A 48 10.24 1.33 0.77
C GLN A 48 9.35 2.10 1.76
N LEU A 49 8.07 1.74 1.86
CA LEU A 49 7.14 2.37 2.81
C LEU A 49 7.53 2.09 4.26
N CYS A 50 7.98 0.87 4.57
CA CYS A 50 8.50 0.54 5.89
C CYS A 50 9.78 1.34 6.20
N ASP A 51 10.69 1.47 5.24
CA ASP A 51 11.97 2.18 5.41
C ASP A 51 11.77 3.68 5.63
N CYS A 52 10.73 4.30 5.05
CA CYS A 52 10.38 5.71 5.31
C CYS A 52 9.53 5.93 6.57
N GLY A 53 9.21 4.86 7.32
CA GLY A 53 8.51 4.93 8.60
C GLY A 53 7.00 4.77 8.52
N GLU A 54 6.41 4.65 7.32
CA GLU A 54 4.96 4.44 7.17
C GLU A 54 4.49 3.12 7.81
N GLY A 55 5.37 2.11 7.87
CA GLY A 55 5.10 0.84 8.53
C GLY A 55 4.87 0.92 10.05
N VAL A 56 5.23 2.05 10.69
CA VAL A 56 4.96 2.31 12.11
C VAL A 56 3.47 2.52 12.34
N ASN A 57 2.83 3.31 11.47
CA ASN A 57 1.43 3.68 11.61
C ASN A 57 0.49 2.77 10.82
N ASN A 58 1.02 2.12 9.78
CA ASN A 58 0.24 1.36 8.82
C ASN A 58 0.74 -0.08 8.70
N GLU A 59 -0.19 -0.98 8.42
CA GLU A 59 0.07 -2.34 7.99
C GLU A 59 -0.25 -2.48 6.51
N PHE A 60 0.66 -3.10 5.75
CA PHE A 60 0.52 -3.23 4.30
C PHE A 60 0.34 -4.70 3.90
N GLU A 61 -0.69 -4.97 3.09
CA GLU A 61 -1.02 -6.29 2.55
C GLU A 61 -1.01 -6.25 1.02
N ILE A 62 -0.36 -7.23 0.40
CA ILE A 62 -0.35 -7.37 -1.06
C ILE A 62 -1.53 -8.24 -1.48
N VAL A 63 -2.48 -7.63 -2.19
CA VAL A 63 -3.68 -8.30 -2.68
C VAL A 63 -3.64 -8.52 -4.19
N THR A 64 -4.18 -9.67 -4.63
CA THR A 64 -4.35 -9.96 -6.05
C THR A 64 -5.59 -9.25 -6.60
N ASN A 65 -5.58 -8.96 -7.91
CA ASN A 65 -6.75 -8.37 -8.58
C ASN A 65 -7.90 -9.36 -8.79
N LYS A 66 -7.74 -10.63 -8.40
CA LYS A 66 -8.81 -11.63 -8.41
C LYS A 66 -9.64 -11.48 -7.14
N ASP A 67 -10.70 -10.68 -7.25
CA ASP A 67 -11.98 -11.00 -6.61
C ASP A 67 -12.86 -11.64 -7.69
#